data_AF-A0A6I7WS18-F1
#
_entry.id   AF-A0A6I7WS18-F1
#
_cell.length_a   1.000
_cell.length_b   1.000
_cell.length_c   1.000
_cell.angle_alpha   90.00
_cell.angle_beta   90.00
_cell.angle_gamma   90.00
#
_symmetry.space_group_name_H-M   'P 1'
#
loop_
_entity.id
_entity.type
_entity.pdbx_description
1 polymer ?
#
loop_
_entity_poly.entity_id
_entity_poly.type
_entity_poly.pdbx_seq_one_letter_code
_entity_poly.pdbx_strand_id
1 'polypeptide(L)'
;LLASIKMPIDLFIGKSSVQTYIYVFKVNEPHHQDEMVKFIDFSTDGYTRTNRKKSSNNLKDTDRAKERYEELISLVRFGKSKLTIFTENEYYENTIDPKNGADWNQSIPVDTKPTLQDFKKTVGEYLAWEVSNLLKQQMGEGNHSGK
;
A
#
# COMPACT_ATOMS: atom_id res chain seq x y z
N LEU A 1 0.19 21.80 5.02
CA LEU A 1 -0.01 20.66 4.09
C LEU A 1 -1.50 20.38 4.03
N LEU A 2 -2.09 20.15 2.86
CA LEU A 2 -3.52 19.82 2.72
C LEU A 2 -3.74 18.32 2.59
N ALA A 3 -2.90 17.65 1.80
CA ALA A 3 -3.00 16.23 1.57
C ALA A 3 -1.64 15.60 1.27
N SER A 4 -1.46 14.37 1.72
CA SER A 4 -0.36 13.47 1.36
C SER A 4 -0.95 12.23 0.70
N ILE A 5 -0.59 12.01 -0.55
CA ILE A 5 -1.22 10.99 -1.41
C ILE A 5 -0.16 9.96 -1.76
N LYS A 6 -0.29 8.75 -1.23
CA LYS A 6 0.59 7.63 -1.55
C LYS A 6 0.24 7.08 -2.93
N MET A 7 1.22 7.03 -3.83
CA MET A 7 1.00 6.63 -5.22
C MET A 7 1.34 5.15 -5.46
N PRO A 8 0.90 4.56 -6.59
CA PRO A 8 1.25 3.19 -6.97
C PRO A 8 2.77 3.00 -7.11
N ILE A 9 3.28 1.85 -6.67
CA ILE A 9 4.71 1.53 -6.72
C ILE A 9 5.23 1.33 -8.15
N ASP A 10 4.35 0.99 -9.07
CA ASP A 10 4.65 0.73 -10.47
C ASP A 10 4.55 1.98 -11.37
N LEU A 11 4.38 3.17 -10.77
CA LEU A 11 4.28 4.44 -11.50
C LEU A 11 5.45 4.67 -12.46
N PHE A 12 6.65 4.19 -12.09
CA PHE A 12 7.88 4.27 -12.89
C PHE A 12 8.37 2.89 -13.37
N ILE A 13 7.44 1.97 -13.68
CA ILE A 13 7.76 0.62 -14.15
C ILE A 13 8.80 0.63 -15.29
N GLY A 14 9.84 -0.19 -15.15
CA GLY A 14 10.95 -0.29 -16.09
C GLY A 14 11.98 0.85 -16.01
N LYS A 15 11.85 1.78 -15.04
CA LYS A 15 12.83 2.83 -14.74
C LYS A 15 13.33 2.76 -13.30
N SER A 16 12.41 2.67 -12.34
CA SER A 16 12.75 2.61 -10.90
C SER A 16 11.61 1.95 -10.12
N SER A 17 11.96 1.33 -8.98
CA SER A 17 11.00 0.78 -8.02
C SER A 17 11.10 1.57 -6.73
N VAL A 18 10.37 2.68 -6.65
CA VAL A 18 10.41 3.62 -5.52
C VAL A 18 9.00 3.94 -5.08
N GLN A 19 8.79 4.06 -3.76
CA GLN A 19 7.55 4.57 -3.23
C GLN A 19 7.46 6.08 -3.49
N THR A 20 6.34 6.54 -4.02
CA THR A 20 6.13 7.95 -4.34
C THR A 20 4.91 8.50 -3.64
N TYR A 21 4.97 9.80 -3.35
CA TYR A 21 3.92 10.57 -2.71
C TYR A 21 3.72 11.89 -3.44
N ILE A 22 2.47 12.36 -3.50
CA ILE A 22 2.12 13.70 -3.96
C ILE A 22 1.65 14.50 -2.74
N TYR A 23 2.24 15.68 -2.56
CA TYR A 23 1.87 16.60 -1.49
C TYR A 23 1.15 17.81 -2.06
N VAL A 24 0.02 18.17 -1.45
CA VAL A 24 -0.79 19.33 -1.85
C VAL A 24 -0.63 20.42 -0.81
N PHE A 25 -0.22 21.62 -1.24
CA PHE A 25 -0.04 22.78 -0.37
C PHE A 25 -0.78 23.99 -0.94
N LYS A 26 -1.07 24.94 -0.06
CA LYS A 26 -1.45 26.28 -0.47
C LYS A 26 -0.21 27.15 -0.56
N VAL A 27 -0.16 27.99 -1.58
CA VAL A 27 0.97 28.91 -1.80
C VAL A 27 0.84 30.07 -0.82
N ASN A 28 1.96 30.50 -0.23
CA ASN A 28 2.03 31.61 0.72
C ASN A 28 1.17 31.47 1.99
N GLU A 29 0.74 30.26 2.33
CA GLU A 29 0.03 29.97 3.58
C GLU A 29 0.85 28.99 4.42
N PRO A 30 1.35 29.40 5.61
CA PRO A 30 2.02 28.49 6.52
C PRO A 30 1.02 27.48 7.08
N HIS A 31 1.46 26.24 7.31
CA HIS A 31 0.61 25.22 7.91
C HIS A 31 0.52 25.41 9.43
N HIS A 32 -0.68 25.36 9.97
CA HIS A 32 -0.90 25.36 11.42
C HIS A 32 -0.92 23.92 11.96
N GLN A 33 -0.42 23.70 13.17
CA GLN A 33 -0.37 22.36 13.78
C GLN A 33 -1.74 21.71 13.90
N ASP A 34 -2.78 22.48 14.20
CA ASP A 34 -4.15 21.98 14.35
C ASP A 34 -4.91 21.83 13.03
N GLU A 35 -4.28 22.15 11.89
CA GLU A 35 -4.91 21.94 10.59
C GLU A 35 -4.88 20.47 10.20
N MET A 36 -6.05 19.95 9.83
CA MET A 36 -6.18 18.58 9.36
C MET A 36 -5.50 18.38 8.00
N VAL A 37 -4.65 17.36 7.94
CA VAL A 37 -4.05 16.83 6.73
C VAL A 37 -4.77 15.55 6.31
N LYS A 38 -5.02 15.41 5.01
CA LYS A 38 -5.64 14.22 4.43
C LYS A 38 -4.57 13.25 3.93
N PHE A 39 -4.46 12.10 4.56
CA PHE A 39 -3.60 11.01 4.14
C PHE A 39 -4.43 10.03 3.32
N ILE A 40 -4.05 9.88 2.04
CA ILE A 40 -4.82 9.09 1.08
C ILE A 40 -3.92 8.01 0.51
N ASP A 41 -4.27 6.74 0.73
CA ASP A 41 -3.62 5.61 0.06
C ASP A 41 -4.20 5.45 -1.34
N PHE A 42 -3.47 5.93 -2.33
CA PHE A 42 -3.81 5.82 -3.74
C PHE A 42 -2.90 4.82 -4.47
N SER A 43 -2.39 3.81 -3.75
CA SER A 43 -1.56 2.76 -4.35
C SER A 43 -2.29 1.95 -5.42
N THR A 44 -3.63 1.94 -5.38
CA THR A 44 -4.51 1.29 -6.35
C THR A 44 -5.30 2.34 -7.11
N ASP A 45 -4.67 2.96 -8.11
CA ASP A 45 -5.24 4.09 -8.88
C ASP A 45 -6.21 3.67 -10.00
N GLY A 46 -6.41 2.36 -10.18
CA GLY A 46 -7.28 1.78 -11.21
C GLY A 46 -6.62 1.58 -12.58
N TYR A 47 -5.38 2.05 -12.77
CA TYR A 47 -4.64 1.83 -14.00
C TYR A 47 -3.76 0.59 -13.92
N THR A 48 -3.82 -0.28 -14.93
CA THR A 48 -2.79 -1.29 -15.18
C THR A 48 -1.70 -0.70 -16.06
N ARG A 49 -0.45 -0.81 -15.61
CA ARG A 49 0.74 -0.37 -16.35
C ARG A 49 1.50 -1.57 -16.90
N THR A 50 2.03 -1.42 -18.12
CA THR A 50 2.93 -2.41 -18.73
C THR A 50 4.26 -1.78 -19.11
N ASN A 51 5.32 -2.58 -19.09
CA ASN A 51 6.66 -2.09 -19.40
C ASN A 51 6.75 -1.66 -20.88
N ARG A 52 7.18 -0.40 -21.08
CA ARG A 52 7.28 0.32 -22.35
C ARG A 52 8.02 -0.41 -23.48
N LYS A 53 8.88 -1.38 -23.16
CA LYS A 53 9.58 -2.22 -24.17
C LYS A 53 8.66 -3.24 -24.86
N LYS A 54 7.46 -3.52 -24.34
CA LYS A 54 6.63 -4.67 -24.77
C LYS A 54 5.23 -4.32 -25.30
N SER A 55 4.76 -3.07 -25.26
CA SER A 55 3.43 -2.75 -25.81
C SER A 55 3.30 -1.34 -26.40
N SER A 56 2.40 -1.21 -27.37
CA SER A 56 2.00 0.05 -28.01
C SER A 56 1.13 0.93 -27.11
N ASN A 57 0.42 0.32 -26.15
CA ASN A 57 -0.31 1.02 -25.08
C ASN A 57 0.17 0.51 -23.72
N ASN A 58 0.68 1.42 -22.88
CA ASN A 58 1.37 1.11 -21.63
C ASN A 58 0.57 1.49 -20.37
N LEU A 59 -0.62 2.07 -20.55
CA LEU A 59 -1.50 2.48 -19.45
C LEU A 59 -2.94 2.17 -19.83
N LYS A 60 -3.57 1.25 -19.11
CA LYS A 60 -4.94 0.82 -19.39
C LYS A 60 -5.81 1.06 -18.17
N ASP A 61 -6.93 1.73 -18.35
CA ASP A 61 -7.98 1.82 -17.34
C ASP A 61 -8.59 0.42 -17.17
N THR A 62 -8.38 -0.18 -16.00
CA THR A 62 -8.79 -1.56 -15.69
C THR A 62 -9.71 -1.66 -14.49
N ASP A 63 -9.74 -0.64 -13.64
CA ASP A 63 -10.61 -0.57 -12.48
C ASP A 63 -11.01 0.88 -12.17
N ARG A 64 -11.90 1.42 -13.02
CA ARG A 64 -12.57 2.72 -12.82
C ARG A 64 -11.59 3.87 -12.55
N ALA A 65 -10.44 3.90 -13.24
CA ALA A 65 -9.37 4.83 -12.95
C ALA A 65 -9.86 6.29 -12.97
N LYS A 66 -10.61 6.67 -14.01
CA LYS A 66 -11.15 8.04 -14.11
C LYS A 66 -11.99 8.45 -12.90
N GLU A 67 -12.87 7.57 -12.42
CA GLU A 67 -13.74 7.86 -11.28
C GLU A 67 -12.94 7.94 -9.98
N ARG A 68 -11.94 7.06 -9.82
CA ARG A 68 -11.01 7.10 -8.68
C ARG A 68 -10.22 8.41 -8.61
N TYR A 69 -9.76 8.93 -9.74
CA TYR A 69 -9.08 10.23 -9.79
C TYR A 69 -10.03 11.41 -9.47
N GLU A 70 -11.29 11.35 -9.93
CA GLU A 70 -12.30 12.36 -9.60
C GLU A 70 -12.63 12.37 -8.09
N GLU A 71 -12.77 11.19 -7.50
CA GLU A 71 -12.97 11.04 -6.07
C GLU A 71 -11.74 11.51 -5.28
N LEU A 72 -10.52 11.20 -5.73
CA LEU A 72 -9.29 11.71 -5.10
C LEU A 72 -9.29 13.25 -5.01
N ILE A 73 -9.65 13.94 -6.09
CA ILE A 73 -9.78 15.41 -6.10
C ILE A 73 -10.82 15.87 -5.09
N SER A 74 -11.96 15.18 -5.07
CA SER A 74 -13.07 15.47 -4.13
C SER A 74 -12.66 15.25 -2.67
N LEU A 75 -11.91 14.18 -2.36
CA LEU A 75 -11.37 13.89 -1.04
C LEU A 75 -10.37 14.97 -0.62
N VAL A 76 -9.41 15.33 -1.47
CA VAL A 76 -8.45 16.41 -1.17
C VAL A 76 -9.18 17.71 -0.79
N ARG A 77 -10.25 18.05 -1.50
CA ARG A 77 -11.01 19.29 -1.31
C ARG A 77 -11.99 19.25 -0.14
N PHE A 78 -12.76 18.19 0.01
CA PHE A 78 -13.94 18.13 0.90
C PHE A 78 -13.83 17.07 2.01
N GLY A 79 -12.80 16.24 1.97
CA GLY A 79 -12.50 15.22 2.97
C GLY A 79 -13.46 14.03 2.96
N LYS A 80 -13.56 13.36 4.12
CA LYS A 80 -14.27 12.06 4.30
C LYS A 80 -15.71 12.04 3.74
N SER A 81 -16.38 13.18 3.68
CA SER A 81 -17.75 13.30 3.16
C SER A 81 -17.93 12.87 1.69
N LYS A 82 -16.85 12.73 0.94
CA LYS A 82 -16.85 12.31 -0.48
C LYS A 82 -16.40 10.87 -0.71
N LEU A 83 -16.15 10.11 0.36
CA LEU A 83 -15.74 8.72 0.30
C LEU A 83 -16.84 7.86 -0.36
N THR A 84 -16.50 7.21 -1.47
CA THR A 84 -17.40 6.45 -2.34
C THR A 84 -16.77 5.15 -2.84
N ILE A 85 -15.62 5.21 -3.53
CA ILE A 85 -14.84 4.06 -4.03
C ILE A 85 -13.73 3.73 -3.05
N PHE A 86 -13.08 4.75 -2.49
CA PHE A 86 -12.07 4.55 -1.46
C PHE A 86 -12.72 3.99 -0.20
N THR A 87 -11.98 3.18 0.53
CA THR A 87 -12.42 2.63 1.80
C THR A 87 -11.90 3.46 2.98
N GLU A 88 -12.46 3.24 4.16
CA GLU A 88 -11.94 3.85 5.39
C GLU A 88 -10.51 3.41 5.70
N ASN A 89 -10.00 2.34 5.07
CA ASN A 89 -8.62 1.88 5.18
C ASN A 89 -7.65 2.63 4.26
N GLU A 90 -8.17 3.40 3.29
CA GLU A 90 -7.38 4.14 2.30
C GLU A 90 -7.46 5.65 2.53
N TYR A 91 -8.25 6.10 3.50
CA TYR A 91 -8.44 7.52 3.79
C TYR A 91 -8.38 7.81 5.28
N TYR A 92 -7.48 8.71 5.67
CA TYR A 92 -7.24 9.07 7.07
C TYR A 92 -7.00 10.57 7.20
N GLU A 93 -7.59 11.20 8.23
CA GLU A 93 -7.33 12.60 8.55
C GLU A 93 -6.61 12.68 9.89
N ASN A 94 -5.48 13.38 9.92
CA ASN A 94 -4.74 13.67 11.15
C ASN A 94 -3.97 14.98 11.02
N THR A 95 -3.37 15.45 12.11
CA THR A 95 -2.47 16.61 12.10
C THR A 95 -1.02 16.20 11.85
N ILE A 96 -0.18 17.18 11.50
CA ILE A 96 1.29 17.03 11.43
C ILE A 96 1.96 18.06 12.33
N ASP A 97 3.20 17.79 12.72
CA ASP A 97 4.07 18.77 13.37
C ASP A 97 4.72 19.68 12.30
N PRO A 98 4.36 20.98 12.21
CA PRO A 98 4.95 21.88 11.21
C PRO A 98 6.48 22.07 11.35
N LYS A 99 7.06 21.68 12.48
CA LYS A 99 8.51 21.75 12.75
C LYS A 99 9.23 20.43 12.44
N ASN A 100 8.51 19.38 12.07
CA ASN A 100 9.06 18.06 11.78
C ASN A 100 8.53 17.53 10.44
N GLY A 101 9.41 16.97 9.60
CA GLY A 101 9.03 16.40 8.30
C GLY A 101 8.77 14.89 8.32
N ALA A 102 9.01 14.22 9.46
CA ALA A 102 8.99 12.76 9.55
C ALA A 102 7.58 12.15 9.47
N ASP A 103 6.55 12.96 9.68
CA ASP A 103 5.15 12.55 9.78
C ASP A 103 4.32 12.96 8.55
N TRP A 104 4.96 13.30 7.42
CA TRP A 104 4.23 13.67 6.19
C TRP A 104 3.60 12.47 5.48
N ASN A 105 3.95 11.25 5.89
CA ASN A 105 3.50 9.98 5.29
C ASN A 105 2.84 9.08 6.34
N GLN A 106 1.82 9.59 7.03
CA GLN A 106 1.08 8.80 8.00
C GLN A 106 0.19 7.77 7.32
N SER A 107 -0.01 6.64 8.00
CA SER A 107 -1.00 5.63 7.67
C SER A 107 -1.95 5.47 8.86
N ILE A 108 -3.10 4.86 8.61
CA ILE A 108 -4.03 4.50 9.67
C ILE A 108 -3.30 3.63 10.71
N PRO A 109 -3.37 3.97 12.00
CA PRO A 109 -2.81 3.11 13.05
C PRO A 109 -3.45 1.73 12.98
N VAL A 110 -2.63 0.71 12.75
CA VAL A 110 -3.09 -0.69 12.69
C VAL A 110 -2.86 -1.31 14.06
N ASP A 111 -3.85 -2.04 14.59
CA ASP A 111 -3.61 -2.86 15.79
C ASP A 111 -2.69 -4.01 15.41
N THR A 112 -1.44 -3.95 15.88
CA THR A 112 -0.43 -4.96 15.59
C THR A 112 -0.52 -6.18 16.49
N LYS A 113 -1.54 -6.26 17.37
CA LYS A 113 -1.75 -7.45 18.20
C LYS A 113 -2.17 -8.63 17.31
N PRO A 114 -1.38 -9.73 17.30
CA PRO A 114 -1.73 -10.90 16.51
C PRO A 114 -3.09 -11.47 16.95
N THR A 115 -3.92 -11.85 15.98
CA THR A 115 -5.17 -12.53 16.30
C THR A 115 -4.90 -14.00 16.67
N LEU A 116 -5.86 -14.64 17.35
CA LEU A 116 -5.79 -16.09 17.59
C LEU A 116 -5.69 -16.89 16.28
N GLN A 117 -6.30 -16.38 15.21
CA GLN A 117 -6.25 -17.00 13.89
C GLN A 117 -4.85 -16.93 13.28
N ASP A 118 -4.18 -15.78 13.37
CA ASP A 118 -2.80 -15.61 12.92
C ASP A 118 -1.88 -16.57 13.66
N PHE A 119 -2.05 -16.67 14.99
CA PHE A 119 -1.29 -17.63 15.80
C PHE A 119 -1.50 -19.08 15.34
N LYS A 120 -2.76 -19.51 15.16
CA LYS A 120 -3.08 -20.86 14.67
C LYS A 120 -2.47 -21.14 13.30
N LYS A 121 -2.51 -20.15 12.40
CA LYS A 121 -1.93 -20.26 11.06
C LYS A 121 -0.41 -20.43 11.16
N THR A 122 0.28 -19.57 11.90
CA THR A 122 1.74 -19.63 12.05
C THR A 122 2.20 -20.96 12.65
N VAL A 123 1.54 -21.43 13.72
CA VAL A 123 1.87 -22.75 14.31
C VAL A 123 1.59 -23.88 13.33
N GLY A 124 0.47 -23.82 12.59
CA GLY A 124 0.13 -24.82 11.59
C GLY A 124 1.14 -24.88 10.43
N GLU A 125 1.56 -23.72 9.90
CA GLU A 125 2.59 -23.62 8.85
C GLU A 125 3.93 -24.17 9.32
N TYR A 126 4.32 -23.86 10.56
CA TYR A 126 5.55 -24.38 11.15
C TYR A 126 5.52 -25.91 11.28
N LEU A 127 4.43 -26.47 11.84
CA LEU A 127 4.28 -27.92 11.99
C LEU A 127 4.24 -28.63 10.64
N ALA A 128 3.55 -28.05 9.64
CA ALA A 128 3.52 -28.60 8.29
C ALA A 128 4.92 -28.62 7.64
N TRP A 129 5.69 -27.54 7.84
CA TRP A 129 7.08 -27.48 7.40
C TRP A 129 7.96 -28.53 8.11
N GLU A 130 7.80 -28.70 9.42
CA GLU A 130 8.55 -29.67 10.22
C GLU A 130 8.26 -31.12 9.78
N VAL A 131 6.98 -31.45 9.59
CA VAL A 131 6.56 -32.75 9.04
C VAL A 131 7.12 -32.97 7.63
N SER A 132 7.12 -31.94 6.77
CA SER A 132 7.73 -32.03 5.43
C SER A 132 9.22 -32.34 5.49
N ASN A 133 9.94 -31.75 6.44
CA ASN A 133 11.38 -32.00 6.61
C ASN A 133 11.66 -33.41 7.14
N LEU A 134 10.87 -33.90 8.11
CA LEU A 134 10.98 -35.28 8.61
C LEU A 134 10.76 -36.31 7.50
N LEU A 135 9.73 -36.12 6.68
CA LEU A 135 9.45 -37.00 5.53
C LEU A 135 10.59 -36.98 4.50
N LYS A 136 11.17 -35.80 4.23
CA LYS A 136 12.35 -35.68 3.35
C LYS A 136 13.58 -36.38 3.93
N GLN A 137 13.81 -36.33 5.24
CA GLN A 137 14.89 -37.08 5.89
C GLN A 137 14.68 -38.60 5.77
N GLN A 138 13.46 -39.09 6.02
CA GLN A 138 13.15 -40.51 5.87
C GLN A 138 13.26 -41.00 4.41
N MET A 139 12.89 -40.19 3.42
CA MET A 139 13.09 -40.52 2.01
C MET A 139 14.56 -40.47 1.57
N GLY A 140 15.42 -39.72 2.28
CA GLY A 140 16.86 -39.61 2.00
C GLY A 140 17.69 -40.83 2.42
N GLU A 141 17.23 -41.62 3.38
CA GLU A 141 17.96 -42.81 3.89
C GLU A 141 17.73 -44.09 3.07
N GLY A 142 16.83 -44.07 2.08
CA GLY A 142 16.49 -45.25 1.26
C GLY A 142 17.33 -45.48 0.01
N ASN A 143 18.32 -44.64 -0.31
CA ASN A 143 19.01 -44.68 -1.62
C ASN A 143 20.54 -44.90 -1.56
N HIS A 144 21.05 -45.58 -0.54
CA HIS A 144 22.47 -45.99 -0.44
C HIS A 144 22.66 -47.52 -0.30
N SER A 145 22.08 -48.30 -1.21
CA SER A 145 22.52 -49.67 -1.45
C SER A 145 22.33 -50.03 -2.91
N GLY A 146 23.43 -49.99 -3.66
CA GLY A 146 23.44 -50.27 -5.09
C GLY A 146 24.79 -50.02 -5.75
N LYS A 147 25.84 -50.67 -5.23
CA LYS A 147 27.01 -51.16 -6.00
C LYS A 147 27.62 -52.35 -5.28
#